data_AF-A0A1I3NNY5-F1
#
_entry.id   AF-A0A1I3NNY5-F1
#
_cell.length_a   1.000
_cell.length_b   1.000
_cell.length_c   1.000
_cell.angle_alpha   90.00
_cell.angle_beta   90.00
_cell.angle_gamma   90.00
#
_symmetry.space_group_name_H-M   'P 1'
#
loop_
_entity.id
_entity.type
_entity.pdbx_description
1 polymer ?
#
loop_
_entity_poly.entity_id
_entity_poly.type
_entity_poly.pdbx_seq_one_letter_code
_entity_poly.pdbx_strand_id
1 'polypeptide(L)'
;MKLIAIVQEIVQPTNDFVIVKFKSDKSHQEFQIFISSPYLKKIRKYDELLLDVKFRSVVMKDLQGAKTYDTQLYTEMAIEVSDMMRKEYK
;
A
#
# COMPACT_ATOMS: atom_id res chain seq x y z
N MET A 1 -2.62 8.87 -6.67
CA MET A 1 -4.09 8.79 -6.63
C MET A 1 -4.48 8.53 -5.18
N LYS A 2 -5.45 9.28 -4.64
CA LYS A 2 -5.84 9.14 -3.23
C LYS A 2 -6.89 8.04 -3.06
N LEU A 3 -6.57 7.01 -2.30
CA LEU A 3 -7.44 5.85 -2.07
C LEU A 3 -7.49 5.50 -0.58
N ILE A 4 -8.68 5.15 -0.09
CA ILE A 4 -8.82 4.57 1.25
C ILE A 4 -8.64 3.06 1.15
N ALA A 5 -7.69 2.54 1.93
CA ALA A 5 -7.40 1.12 2.01
C ALA A 5 -7.43 0.64 3.46
N ILE A 6 -7.75 -0.64 3.64
CA ILE A 6 -7.74 -1.31 4.94
C ILE A 6 -6.60 -2.32 4.93
N VAL A 7 -5.69 -2.26 5.90
CA VAL A 7 -4.59 -3.22 6.03
C VAL A 7 -5.14 -4.61 6.36
N GLN A 8 -4.79 -5.62 5.58
CA GLN A 8 -5.33 -6.97 5.72
C GLN A 8 -4.43 -7.92 6.51
N GLU A 9 -3.13 -7.65 6.58
CA GLU A 9 -2.15 -8.52 7.23
C GLU A 9 -1.42 -7.86 8.40
N ILE A 10 -0.75 -8.68 9.22
CA ILE A 10 0.12 -8.18 10.28
C ILE A 10 1.37 -7.55 9.64
N VAL A 11 1.63 -6.29 9.98
CA VAL A 11 2.81 -5.56 9.51
C VAL A 11 4.06 -6.09 10.20
N GLN A 12 4.97 -6.68 9.42
CA GLN A 12 6.23 -7.20 9.92
C GLN A 12 7.28 -6.08 10.05
N PRO A 13 8.15 -6.10 11.08
CA PRO A 13 9.22 -5.12 11.24
C PRO A 13 10.21 -5.04 10.08
N THR A 14 10.37 -6.14 9.35
CA THR A 14 11.36 -6.29 8.28
C THR A 14 10.84 -5.91 6.90
N ASN A 15 9.54 -5.64 6.75
CA ASN A 15 8.92 -5.47 5.45
C ASN A 15 8.65 -3.99 5.16
N ASP A 16 9.09 -3.52 4.00
CA ASP A 16 8.79 -2.18 3.47
C ASP A 16 7.55 -2.18 2.57
N PHE A 17 6.52 -2.93 2.96
CA PHE A 17 5.23 -2.97 2.30
C PHE A 17 4.12 -3.37 3.26
N VAL A 18 2.89 -3.10 2.85
CA VAL A 18 1.67 -3.57 3.51
C VAL A 18 0.76 -4.24 2.48
N ILE A 19 0.01 -5.25 2.91
CA ILE A 19 -1.08 -5.83 2.12
C ILE A 19 -2.37 -5.12 2.51
N VAL A 20 -3.06 -4.56 1.52
CA VAL A 20 -4.28 -3.79 1.75
C VAL A 20 -5.39 -4.19 0.81
N LYS A 21 -6.62 -3.85 1.20
CA LYS A 21 -7.80 -3.90 0.35
C LYS A 21 -8.37 -2.49 0.20
N PHE A 22 -8.63 -2.06 -1.03
CA PHE A 22 -9.24 -0.75 -1.27
C PHE A 22 -10.74 -0.78 -1.02
N LYS A 23 -11.28 0.23 -0.32
CA LYS A 23 -12.72 0.30 -0.02
C LYS A 23 -13.59 0.41 -1.27
N SER A 24 -13.09 1.10 -2.30
CA SER A 24 -13.78 1.28 -3.57
C SER A 24 -13.71 0.05 -4.48
N ASP A 25 -12.85 -0.93 -4.17
CA ASP A 25 -12.69 -2.12 -4.99
C ASP A 25 -13.80 -3.16 -4.69
N LYS A 26 -14.71 -3.28 -5.66
CA LYS A 26 -15.82 -4.24 -5.64
C LYS A 26 -15.36 -5.69 -5.76
N SER A 27 -14.22 -5.93 -6.40
CA SER A 27 -13.67 -7.27 -6.57
C SER A 27 -12.95 -7.77 -5.31
N HIS A 28 -12.75 -6.88 -4.34
CA HIS A 28 -12.21 -7.19 -3.03
C HIS A 28 -10.81 -7.82 -3.08
N GLN A 29 -10.01 -7.42 -4.07
CA GLN A 29 -8.64 -7.88 -4.25
C GLN A 29 -7.72 -7.28 -3.18
N GLU A 30 -6.67 -8.04 -2.89
CA GLU A 30 -5.59 -7.61 -2.03
C GLU A 30 -4.44 -7.07 -2.88
N PHE A 31 -3.89 -5.95 -2.45
CA PHE A 31 -2.82 -5.26 -3.14
C PHE A 31 -1.63 -5.08 -2.20
N GLN A 32 -0.45 -5.41 -2.70
CA GLN A 32 0.80 -5.05 -2.06
C GLN A 32 1.14 -3.60 -2.38
N ILE A 33 1.29 -2.79 -1.33
CA ILE A 33 1.71 -1.38 -1.46
C ILE A 33 3.01 -1.18 -0.71
N PHE A 34 4.03 -0.77 -1.44
CA PHE A 34 5.32 -0.44 -0.87
C PHE A 34 5.26 0.89 -0.12
N ILE A 35 5.73 0.86 1.12
CA ILE A 35 5.80 2.00 2.02
C ILE A 35 7.04 1.82 2.90
N SER A 36 7.82 2.88 3.05
CA SER A 36 9.01 2.81 3.91
C SER A 36 8.61 2.64 5.38
N SER A 37 9.15 1.59 6.01
CA SER A 37 9.09 1.28 7.44
C SER A 37 7.69 1.38 8.06
N PRO A 38 6.70 0.62 7.56
CA PRO A 38 5.32 0.67 8.05
C PRO A 38 5.22 0.32 9.54
N TYR A 39 6.07 -0.60 10.02
CA TYR A 39 6.13 -0.97 11.43
C TYR A 39 6.55 0.22 12.33
N LEU A 40 7.57 0.98 11.92
CA LEU A 40 8.02 2.17 12.66
C LEU A 40 6.95 3.28 12.65
N LYS A 41 6.16 3.34 11.58
CA LYS A 41 4.98 4.21 11.47
C LYS A 41 3.77 3.71 12.26
N LYS A 42 3.91 2.61 13.02
CA LYS A 42 2.88 1.99 13.86
C LYS A 42 1.62 1.57 13.09
N ILE A 43 1.74 1.31 11.79
CA ILE A 43 0.64 0.77 10.97
C ILE A 43 0.37 -0.67 11.42
N ARG A 44 -0.91 -1.00 11.59
CA ARG A 44 -1.37 -2.29 12.10
C ARG A 44 -2.41 -2.91 11.16
N LYS A 45 -2.64 -4.20 11.38
CA LYS A 45 -3.74 -4.93 10.75
C LYS A 45 -5.06 -4.24 11.06
N TYR A 46 -5.90 -4.07 10.05
CA TYR A 46 -7.20 -3.40 10.07
C TYR A 46 -7.19 -1.88 10.23
N ASP A 47 -6.02 -1.24 10.25
CA ASP A 47 -5.96 0.21 10.15
C ASP A 47 -6.54 0.65 8.79
N GLU A 48 -7.32 1.72 8.83
CA GLU A 48 -7.80 2.39 7.63
C GLU A 48 -6.84 3.52 7.29
N LEU A 49 -6.29 3.49 6.08
CA LEU A 49 -5.30 4.46 5.63
C LEU A 49 -5.80 5.19 4.38
N LEU A 50 -5.63 6.51 4.37
CA LEU A 50 -5.67 7.31 3.15
C LEU A 50 -4.27 7.28 2.53
N LEU A 51 -4.17 6.65 1.37
CA LEU A 51 -2.92 6.44 0.64
C LEU A 51 -2.90 7.29 -0.62
N ASP A 52 -1.82 8.02 -0.87
CA ASP A 52 -1.56 8.57 -2.20
C ASP A 52 -0.73 7.59 -3.03
N VAL A 53 -1.45 6.68 -3.69
CA VAL A 53 -0.89 5.56 -4.44
C VAL A 53 -0.29 6.06 -5.75
N LYS A 54 0.95 5.67 -6.02
CA LYS A 54 1.70 5.94 -7.25
C LYS A 54 2.21 4.61 -7.83
N PHE A 55 2.50 4.59 -9.12
CA PHE A 55 3.16 3.46 -9.77
C PHE A 55 4.66 3.75 -9.89
N ARG A 56 5.49 2.75 -9.59
CA ARG A 56 6.92 2.78 -9.89
C ARG A 56 7.33 1.52 -10.65
N SER A 57 8.33 1.66 -11.51
CA SER A 57 8.96 0.51 -12.15
C SER A 57 10.29 0.23 -11.47
N VAL A 58 10.49 -0.99 -11.01
CA VAL A 58 11.76 -1.47 -10.47
C VAL A 58 12.45 -2.29 -11.55
N VAL A 59 13.69 -1.89 -11.88
CA VAL A 59 14.51 -2.63 -12.86
C VAL A 59 15.17 -3.79 -12.16
N MET A 60 14.93 -4.98 -12.67
CA MET A 60 15.53 -6.23 -12.21
C MET A 60 16.17 -6.96 -13.38
N LYS A 61 17.01 -7.95 -13.08
CA LYS A 61 17.60 -8.82 -14.10
C LYS A 61 16.86 -10.14 -14.09
N ASP A 62 16.55 -10.66 -15.27
CA ASP A 62 16.07 -12.04 -15.41
C ASP A 62 17.21 -13.05 -15.22
N LEU A 63 16.89 -14.34 -15.34
CA LEU A 63 17.86 -15.43 -15.21
C LEU A 63 18.95 -15.38 -16.29
N GLN A 64 18.70 -14.71 -17.42
CA GLN A 64 19.62 -14.52 -18.52
C GLN A 64 20.41 -13.20 -18.42
N GLY A 65 20.18 -12.40 -17.37
CA GLY A 65 20.83 -11.12 -17.13
C GLY A 65 20.23 -9.94 -17.89
N ALA A 66 19.15 -10.14 -18.65
CA ALA A 66 18.45 -9.07 -19.36
C ALA A 66 17.56 -8.25 -18.42
N LYS A 67 17.37 -6.97 -18.76
CA LYS A 67 16.58 -6.04 -17.95
C LYS A 67 15.10 -6.37 -18.07
N THR A 68 14.46 -6.61 -16.93
CA THR A 68 13.02 -6.74 -16.77
C THR A 68 12.51 -5.64 -15.83
N TYR A 69 11.27 -5.22 -16.03
CA TYR A 69 10.63 -4.16 -15.24
C TYR A 69 9.48 -4.74 -14.46
N ASP A 70 9.53 -4.62 -13.14
CA ASP A 70 8.40 -4.94 -12.26
C ASP A 70 7.64 -3.65 -11.92
N THR A 71 6.33 -3.65 -12.10
CA THR A 71 5.49 -2.47 -11.84
C THR A 71 4.85 -2.62 -10.47
N GLN A 72 5.20 -1.71 -9.56
CA GLN A 72 4.80 -1.77 -8.16
C GLN A 72 3.92 -0.57 -7.79
N LEU A 73 2.95 -0.82 -6.93
CA LEU A 73 2.23 0.24 -6.21
C LEU A 73 3.09 0.72 -5.05
N TYR A 74 3.27 2.03 -4.92
CA TYR A 74 4.01 2.62 -3.81
C TYR A 74 3.32 3.87 -3.28
N THR A 75 3.64 4.22 -2.04
CA THR A 75 3.24 5.49 -1.44
C THR A 75 4.33 6.04 -0.52
N GLU A 76 4.49 7.35 -0.53
CA GLU A 76 5.29 8.09 0.46
C GLU A 76 4.43 8.58 1.62
N MET A 77 3.12 8.71 1.39
CA MET A 77 2.15 9.28 2.31
C MET A 77 1.09 8.25 2.66
N ALA A 78 1.05 7.88 3.94
CA ALA A 78 -0.01 7.09 4.53
C ALA A 78 -0.49 7.80 5.79
N ILE A 79 -1.77 8.18 5.79
CA ILE A 79 -2.40 8.89 6.89
C ILE A 79 -3.54 8.01 7.41
N GLU A 80 -3.59 7.81 8.72
CA GLU A 80 -4.70 7.10 9.36
C GLU A 80 -6.00 7.89 9.16
N VAL A 81 -7.06 7.21 8.72
CA VAL A 81 -8.33 7.86 8.42
C VAL A 81 -9.04 8.21 9.72
N SER A 82 -9.22 9.50 9.97
CA SER A 82 -10.06 9.99 11.08
C SER A 82 -11.55 9.93 10.74
N ASP A 83 -12.40 9.98 11.76
CA ASP A 83 -13.86 9.97 11.58
C ASP A 83 -14.39 11.16 10.75
N MET A 84 -13.67 12.30 10.74
CA MET A 84 -14.00 13.42 9.86
C MET A 84 -13.72 13.09 8.40
N MET A 85 -12.58 12.46 8.09
CA MET A 85 -12.21 12.06 6.74
C MET A 85 -13.14 10.98 6.18
N ARG A 86 -13.67 10.08 7.02
CA ARG A 86 -14.63 9.04 6.57
C ARG A 86 -15.90 9.61 5.94
N LYS A 87 -16.30 10.84 6.28
CA LYS A 87 -17.51 11.49 5.73
C LYS A 87 -17.31 12.08 4.34
N GLU A 88 -16.09 12.49 4.01
CA GLU A 88 -15.78 13.14 2.72
C GLU A 88 -15.56 12.14 1.57
N TYR A 89 -15.25 10.88 1.89
CA TYR A 89 -14.90 9.84 0.91
C TYR A 89 -15.96 8.72 0.82
N LYS A 90 -17.19 8.97 1.28
CA LYS A 90 -18.37 8.11 1.03
C LYS A 90 -19.04 8.51 -0.27
#